data_AF-W4Q0K7-F1
#
_entry.id   AF-W4Q0K7-F1
#
_cell.length_a   1.000
_cell.length_b   1.000
_cell.length_c   1.000
_cell.angle_alpha   90.00
_cell.angle_beta   90.00
_cell.angle_gamma   90.00
#
_symmetry.space_group_name_H-M   'P 1'
#
loop_
_entity.id
_entity.type
_entity.pdbx_description
1 polymer ?
#
loop_
_entity_poly.entity_id
_entity_poly.type
_entity_poly.pdbx_seq_one_letter_code
_entity_poly.pdbx_strand_id
1 'polypeptide(L)'
;MVKSAYSTGKPALGVGPGNVPCYIEKTANVKRAVNDLILSKTFDNGMICASEQAVIIDHDIYEEAKRELIANKCYFLNDKERAKVESWLSMKQRVR
;
A
#
# COMPACT_ATOMS: atom_id res chain seq x y z
N MET A 1 -8.80 -10.64 17.52
CA MET A 1 -8.65 -12.08 17.19
C MET A 1 -7.32 -12.65 17.69
N VAL A 2 -6.16 -12.13 17.26
CA VAL A 2 -4.83 -12.65 17.67
C VAL A 2 -4.62 -12.57 19.18
N LYS A 3 -4.87 -11.40 19.79
CA LYS A 3 -4.83 -11.22 21.25
C LYS A 3 -5.69 -12.26 21.98
N SER A 4 -6.89 -12.53 21.46
CA SER A 4 -7.81 -13.52 22.03
C SER A 4 -7.23 -14.94 21.96
N ALA A 5 -6.65 -15.33 20.82
CA ALA A 5 -6.02 -16.65 20.65
C ALA A 5 -4.89 -16.90 21.68
N TYR A 6 -4.03 -15.90 21.89
CA TYR A 6 -2.96 -15.96 22.91
C TYR A 6 -3.44 -15.89 24.36
N SER A 7 -4.72 -15.59 24.59
CA SER A 7 -5.30 -15.49 25.95
C SER A 7 -6.04 -16.77 26.38
N THR A 8 -5.94 -17.86 25.61
CA THR A 8 -6.72 -19.10 25.84
C THR A 8 -6.03 -20.13 26.74
N GLY A 9 -4.79 -19.90 27.16
CA GLY A 9 -3.99 -20.88 27.90
C GLY A 9 -3.50 -22.07 27.05
N LYS A 10 -3.65 -22.01 25.72
CA LYS A 10 -3.18 -23.02 24.75
C LYS A 10 -2.04 -22.44 23.89
N PRO A 11 -1.11 -23.29 23.39
CA PRO A 11 -0.13 -22.85 22.40
C PRO A 11 -0.81 -22.24 21.17
N ALA A 12 -0.30 -21.10 20.70
CA ALA A 12 -0.86 -20.37 19.56
C ALA A 12 0.25 -19.80 18.66
N LEU A 13 0.00 -19.77 17.35
CA LEU A 13 0.81 -19.11 16.33
C LEU A 13 -0.05 -18.05 15.65
N GLY A 14 0.09 -16.79 16.07
CA GLY A 14 -0.64 -15.66 15.49
C GLY A 14 0.19 -14.87 14.48
N VAL A 15 -0.50 -14.07 13.68
CA VAL A 15 0.09 -13.13 12.72
C VAL A 15 -0.30 -11.69 13.08
N GLY A 16 0.46 -10.70 12.61
CA GLY A 16 0.17 -9.28 12.77
C GLY A 16 -0.38 -8.63 11.49
N PRO A 17 -0.97 -7.43 11.59
CA PRO A 17 -1.27 -6.62 10.42
C PRO A 17 0.03 -6.12 9.75
N GLY A 18 -0.03 -5.91 8.43
CA GLY A 18 1.05 -5.28 7.67
C GLY A 18 0.75 -3.82 7.35
N ASN A 19 1.80 -3.01 7.25
CA ASN A 19 1.77 -1.65 6.68
C ASN A 19 3.04 -1.46 5.84
N VAL A 20 3.11 -2.19 4.72
CA VAL A 20 4.38 -2.46 4.02
C VAL A 20 4.85 -1.24 3.22
N PRO A 21 6.04 -0.68 3.51
CA PRO A 21 6.66 0.33 2.67
C PRO A 21 7.42 -0.31 1.51
N CYS A 22 7.36 0.32 0.33
CA CYS A 22 8.20 0.00 -0.83
C CYS A 22 9.16 1.17 -1.08
N TYR A 23 10.47 0.92 -1.05
CA TYR A 23 11.47 1.93 -1.39
C TYR A 23 12.05 1.67 -2.78
N ILE A 24 11.97 2.66 -3.67
CA ILE A 24 12.55 2.64 -5.00
C ILE A 24 13.75 3.59 -4.99
N GLU A 25 14.94 3.00 -4.86
CA GLU A 25 16.23 3.69 -4.90
C GLU A 25 16.61 4.04 -6.35
N LYS A 26 17.38 5.12 -6.54
CA LYS A 26 17.72 5.71 -7.85
C LYS A 26 18.37 4.78 -8.89
N THR A 27 18.99 3.66 -8.47
CA THR A 27 19.59 2.67 -9.37
C THR A 27 18.63 1.55 -9.76
N ALA A 28 17.42 1.53 -9.20
CA ALA A 28 16.40 0.56 -9.55
C ALA A 28 16.00 0.67 -11.01
N ASN A 29 15.64 -0.47 -11.61
CA ASN A 29 14.93 -0.47 -12.89
C ASN A 29 13.50 0.04 -12.65
N VAL A 30 13.27 1.33 -12.92
CA VAL A 30 12.02 2.02 -12.61
C VAL A 30 10.80 1.34 -13.25
N LYS A 31 10.90 0.95 -14.53
CA LYS A 31 9.79 0.28 -15.24
C LYS A 31 9.37 -1.01 -14.58
N ARG A 32 10.36 -1.85 -14.25
CA ARG A 32 10.09 -3.12 -13.55
C ARG A 32 9.55 -2.85 -12.15
N ALA A 33 10.18 -1.95 -11.38
CA ALA A 33 9.77 -1.64 -10.02
C ALA A 33 8.31 -1.14 -9.96
N VAL A 34 7.91 -0.25 -10.87
CA VAL A 34 6.55 0.25 -10.98
C VAL A 34 5.57 -0.87 -11.39
N ASN A 35 5.92 -1.70 -12.37
CA ASN A 35 5.10 -2.84 -12.76
C ASN A 35 4.86 -3.81 -11.58
N ASP A 36 5.92 -4.19 -10.88
CA ASP A 36 5.85 -5.15 -9.78
C ASP A 36 5.04 -4.58 -8.60
N LEU A 37 5.21 -3.29 -8.30
CA LEU A 37 4.44 -2.57 -7.29
C LEU A 37 2.94 -2.55 -7.62
N ILE A 38 2.57 -2.22 -8.86
CA ILE A 38 1.16 -2.16 -9.26
C ILE A 38 0.55 -3.56 -9.24
N LEU A 39 1.25 -4.55 -9.78
CA LEU A 39 0.79 -5.93 -9.80
C LEU A 39 0.53 -6.45 -8.38
N SER A 40 1.48 -6.25 -7.46
CA SER A 40 1.35 -6.64 -6.05
C SER A 40 0.21 -5.90 -5.35
N LYS A 41 0.16 -4.57 -5.47
CA LYS A 41 -0.85 -3.75 -4.78
C LYS A 41 -2.27 -4.01 -5.25
N THR A 42 -2.45 -4.20 -6.55
CA THR A 42 -3.79 -4.34 -7.16
C THR A 42 -4.30 -5.77 -7.17
N PHE A 43 -3.43 -6.75 -6.90
CA PHE A 43 -3.85 -8.14 -6.72
C PHE A 43 -4.91 -8.25 -5.62
N ASP A 44 -6.03 -8.89 -5.95
CA ASP A 44 -7.19 -9.03 -5.07
C ASP A 44 -7.59 -7.70 -4.39
N ASN A 45 -7.54 -6.60 -5.12
CA ASN A 45 -7.84 -5.24 -4.64
C ASN A 45 -7.05 -4.83 -3.37
N GLY A 46 -5.83 -5.35 -3.19
CA GLY A 46 -4.97 -5.03 -2.07
C GLY A 46 -5.38 -5.68 -0.75
N MET A 47 -6.15 -6.77 -0.79
CA MET A 47 -6.60 -7.51 0.40
C MET A 47 -5.47 -8.25 1.12
N ILE A 48 -4.36 -8.55 0.42
CA ILE A 48 -3.21 -9.25 0.98
C ILE A 48 -2.43 -8.31 1.91
N CYS A 49 -2.21 -8.74 3.16
CA CYS A 49 -1.57 -7.90 4.19
C CYS A 49 -0.11 -7.52 3.88
N ALA A 50 0.55 -8.30 3.02
CA ALA A 50 1.91 -8.02 2.55
C ALA A 50 1.95 -6.99 1.40
N SER A 51 0.79 -6.60 0.84
CA SER A 51 0.74 -5.61 -0.24
C SER A 51 1.18 -4.23 0.25
N GLU A 52 1.78 -3.48 -0.66
CA GLU A 52 2.36 -2.16 -0.42
C GLU A 52 1.30 -1.18 0.09
N GLN A 53 1.67 -0.29 1.01
CA GLN A 53 0.79 0.75 1.55
C GLN A 53 1.36 2.15 1.33
N ALA A 54 2.67 2.26 1.14
CA ALA A 54 3.36 3.49 0.79
C ALA A 54 4.52 3.18 -0.15
N VAL A 55 4.78 4.10 -1.09
CA VAL A 55 5.98 4.07 -1.92
C VAL A 55 6.84 5.29 -1.59
N ILE A 56 8.12 5.05 -1.33
CA ILE A 56 9.15 6.05 -1.10
C ILE A 56 10.08 5.97 -2.31
N ILE A 57 10.34 7.10 -2.97
CA ILE A 57 11.08 7.11 -4.23
C ILE A 57 12.18 8.16 -4.11
N ASP A 58 13.39 7.81 -4.54
CA ASP A 58 14.48 8.77 -4.62
C ASP A 58 14.13 9.95 -5.53
N HIS A 59 14.50 11.15 -5.10
CA HIS A 59 14.16 12.39 -5.80
C HIS A 59 14.64 12.38 -7.26
N ASP A 60 15.81 11.81 -7.53
CA ASP A 60 16.43 11.75 -8.86
C ASP A 60 15.56 11.02 -9.91
N ILE A 61 14.73 10.06 -9.47
CA ILE A 61 13.91 9.21 -10.35
C ILE A 61 12.41 9.43 -10.15
N TYR A 62 12.00 10.39 -9.30
CA TYR A 62 10.59 10.62 -8.97
C TYR A 62 9.72 10.89 -10.20
N GLU A 63 10.16 11.78 -11.08
CA GLU A 63 9.39 12.14 -12.30
C GLU A 63 9.34 11.01 -13.33
N GLU A 64 10.36 10.14 -13.37
CA GLU A 64 10.33 8.93 -14.20
C GLU A 64 9.31 7.93 -13.65
N ALA A 65 9.40 7.61 -12.35
CA ALA A 65 8.49 6.67 -11.70
C ALA A 65 7.03 7.15 -11.73
N LYS A 66 6.78 8.45 -11.52
CA LYS A 66 5.44 9.04 -11.62
C LYS A 66 4.84 8.92 -13.02
N ARG A 67 5.63 9.20 -14.06
CA ARG A 67 5.17 9.02 -15.45
C ARG A 67 4.84 7.57 -15.75
N GLU A 68 5.67 6.64 -15.29
CA GLU A 68 5.43 5.21 -15.47
C GLU A 68 4.18 4.73 -14.72
N LEU A 69 3.95 5.20 -13.49
CA LEU A 69 2.72 4.92 -12.74
C LEU A 69 1.48 5.38 -13.51
N ILE A 70 1.49 6.62 -14.04
CA ILE A 70 0.39 7.17 -14.84
C ILE A 70 0.20 6.38 -16.13
N ALA A 71 1.29 6.00 -16.81
CA ALA A 71 1.24 5.16 -18.01
C ALA A 71 0.59 3.80 -17.74
N ASN A 72 0.78 3.26 -16.54
CA ASN A 72 0.17 2.02 -16.05
C ASN A 72 -1.21 2.26 -15.37
N LYS A 73 -1.89 3.36 -15.72
CA LYS A 73 -3.27 3.70 -15.31
C LYS A 73 -3.44 4.01 -13.81
N CYS A 74 -2.36 4.27 -13.08
CA CYS A 74 -2.49 4.84 -11.74
C CYS A 74 -2.98 6.29 -11.82
N TYR A 75 -3.93 6.62 -10.95
CA TYR A 75 -4.50 7.96 -10.87
C TYR A 75 -3.89 8.73 -9.70
N PHE A 76 -3.25 9.86 -9.99
CA PHE A 76 -2.74 10.78 -8.96
C PHE A 76 -3.84 11.77 -8.58
N LEU A 77 -4.35 11.62 -7.36
CA LEU A 77 -5.36 12.52 -6.80
C LEU A 77 -4.81 13.94 -6.67
N ASN A 78 -5.62 14.94 -7.04
CA ASN A 78 -5.35 16.31 -6.64
C ASN A 78 -5.70 16.54 -5.15
N ASP A 79 -5.35 17.71 -4.60
CA ASP A 79 -5.56 18.00 -3.17
C ASP A 79 -7.03 17.89 -2.74
N LYS A 80 -7.98 18.28 -3.60
CA LYS A 80 -9.41 18.21 -3.30
C LYS A 80 -9.91 16.77 -3.29
N GLU A 81 -9.46 15.94 -4.23
CA GLU A 81 -9.79 14.52 -4.31
C GLU A 81 -9.16 13.73 -3.16
N ARG A 82 -7.89 14.00 -2.84
CA ARG A 82 -7.18 13.41 -1.71
C ARG A 82 -7.95 13.63 -0.42
N ALA A 83 -8.32 14.87 -0.11
CA ALA A 83 -9.07 15.20 1.09
C ALA A 83 -10.43 14.46 1.18
N LYS A 84 -11.13 14.28 0.05
CA LYS A 84 -12.39 13.53 -0.01
C LYS A 84 -12.17 12.04 0.26
N VAL A 85 -11.17 11.42 -0.38
CA VAL A 85 -10.84 10.00 -0.20
C VAL A 85 -10.36 9.74 1.22
N GLU A 86 -9.47 10.57 1.76
CA GLU A 86 -9.02 10.50 3.15
C GLU A 86 -10.19 10.60 4.13
N SER A 87 -11.09 11.57 3.92
CA SER A 87 -12.28 11.71 4.75
C SER A 87 -13.15 10.47 4.70
N TRP A 88 -13.30 9.81 3.56
CA TRP A 88 -14.12 8.60 3.40
C TRP A 88 -13.47 7.37 4.05
N LEU A 89 -12.17 7.16 3.82
CA LEU A 89 -11.41 6.04 4.41
C LEU A 89 -11.27 6.15 5.93
N SER A 90 -11.15 7.37 6.45
CA SER A 90 -11.04 7.65 7.88
C SER A 90 -12.37 7.70 8.61
N MET A 91 -13.52 7.59 7.91
CA MET A 91 -14.81 7.39 8.55
C MET A 91 -14.72 6.09 9.35
N LYS A 92 -14.47 6.22 10.66
CA LYS A 92 -14.52 5.14 11.64
C LYS A 92 -15.66 4.22 11.24
N GLN A 93 -15.36 2.95 11.02
CA GLN A 93 -16.36 1.89 10.86
C GLN A 93 -17.55 2.24 11.76
N ARG A 94 -18.64 2.73 11.14
CA ARG A 94 -19.94 2.75 11.80
C ARG A 94 -20.32 1.28 11.86
N VAL A 95 -19.73 0.60 12.84
CA VAL A 95 -20.19 -0.70 13.30
C VAL A 95 -21.63 -0.43 13.72
N ARG A 96 -22.57 -0.89 12.88
CA ARG A 96 -23.95 -1.06 13.31
C ARG A 96 -23.99 -2.18 14.34
#